data_AF-A0A2V2UTD3-F1
#
_entry.id   AF-A0A2V2UTD3-F1
#
_cell.length_a   1.000
_cell.length_b   1.000
_cell.length_c   1.000
_cell.angle_alpha   90.00
_cell.angle_beta   90.00
_cell.angle_gamma   90.00
#
_symmetry.space_group_name_H-M   'P 1'
#
loop_
_entity.id
_entity.type
_entity.pdbx_description
1 polymer ?
#
loop_
_entity_poly.entity_id
_entity_poly.type
_entity_poly.pdbx_seq_one_letter_code
_entity_poly.pdbx_strand_id
1 'polypeptide(L)'
;MKFTMSTNIEDVLFKGEFCYKDMNLNDFLTLEMEGGGVVDANWNVLLREFLKEPARYIHYAGVLNEIKKTGAYARMEGTVRDEMDMEEDVRRLYEKGVENLLKWSLATAEVKANVHNLTKHFLDAAFIELMSSMTMSAPIRPEGCYESVYNARCHHVVEVPGGEGTGKDVKEGGCTTAVMDVQGSWRHSRKG
;
A
#
# COMPACT_ATOMS: atom_id res chain seq x y z
N MET A 1 -0.78 3.61 -11.34
CA MET A 1 0.08 4.73 -11.76
C MET A 1 1.52 4.40 -11.38
N LYS A 2 2.55 5.01 -12.00
CA LYS A 2 3.93 4.85 -11.53
C LYS A 2 4.38 6.13 -10.83
N PHE A 3 4.73 6.02 -9.56
CA PHE A 3 5.28 7.15 -8.80
C PHE A 3 6.73 7.43 -9.20
N THR A 4 7.11 8.68 -9.09
CA THR A 4 8.49 9.20 -9.22
C THR A 4 8.82 10.11 -8.04
N MET A 5 10.10 10.40 -7.81
CA MET A 5 10.55 11.30 -6.73
C MET A 5 9.91 12.70 -6.80
N SER A 6 9.62 13.18 -8.01
CA SER A 6 9.00 14.48 -8.28
C SER A 6 7.47 14.43 -8.37
N THR A 7 6.83 13.31 -7.99
CA THR A 7 5.36 13.27 -7.98
C THR A 7 4.86 14.23 -6.90
N ASN A 8 3.96 15.14 -7.30
CA ASN A 8 3.35 16.10 -6.39
C ASN A 8 2.55 15.39 -5.30
N ILE A 9 2.52 15.97 -4.10
CA ILE A 9 1.74 15.40 -3.00
C ILE A 9 0.22 15.44 -3.28
N GLU A 10 -0.27 16.46 -3.98
CA GLU A 10 -1.66 16.52 -4.47
C GLU A 10 -2.00 15.36 -5.38
N ASP A 11 -1.10 15.06 -6.32
CA ASP A 11 -1.25 13.94 -7.24
C ASP A 11 -1.30 12.59 -6.50
N VAL A 12 -0.64 12.47 -5.35
CA VAL A 12 -0.67 11.23 -4.56
C VAL A 12 -2.01 11.08 -3.84
N LEU A 13 -2.55 12.19 -3.32
CA LEU A 13 -3.75 12.18 -2.47
C LEU A 13 -5.05 12.18 -3.29
N PHE A 14 -5.06 12.85 -4.45
CA PHE A 14 -6.26 13.11 -5.23
C PHE A 14 -6.29 12.46 -6.62
N LYS A 15 -5.26 11.69 -7.03
CA LYS A 15 -5.36 10.93 -8.30
C LYS A 15 -6.22 9.68 -8.16
N GLY A 16 -7.52 9.92 -8.12
CA GLY A 16 -8.56 9.04 -8.66
C GLY A 16 -9.38 9.81 -9.69
N GLU A 17 -10.30 9.14 -10.39
CA GLU A 17 -11.25 9.84 -11.28
C GLU A 17 -12.25 10.73 -10.53
N PHE A 18 -12.32 10.61 -9.20
CA PHE A 18 -13.44 11.13 -8.44
C PHE A 18 -13.03 11.70 -7.09
N CYS A 19 -13.27 12.99 -6.89
CA CYS A 19 -13.20 13.67 -5.59
C CYS A 19 -14.62 14.04 -5.16
N TYR A 20 -15.09 13.51 -4.03
CA TYR A 20 -16.45 13.80 -3.54
C TYR A 20 -16.62 15.28 -3.18
N LYS A 21 -15.58 15.96 -2.70
CA LYS A 21 -15.65 17.37 -2.27
C LYS A 21 -16.06 18.32 -3.39
N ASP A 22 -15.71 17.97 -4.63
CA ASP A 22 -15.97 18.76 -5.84
C ASP A 22 -17.15 18.21 -6.66
N MET A 23 -17.84 17.19 -6.15
CA MET A 23 -19.10 16.71 -6.72
C MET A 23 -20.26 17.63 -6.35
N ASN A 24 -21.21 17.82 -7.27
CA ASN A 24 -22.46 18.51 -6.96
C ASN A 24 -23.39 17.63 -6.14
N LEU A 25 -24.17 18.28 -5.27
CA LEU A 25 -25.23 17.63 -4.50
C LEU A 25 -26.22 16.87 -5.39
N ASN A 26 -26.62 17.46 -6.53
CA ASN A 26 -27.55 16.81 -7.47
C ASN A 26 -26.98 15.52 -8.06
N ASP A 27 -25.69 15.50 -8.40
CA ASP A 27 -25.03 14.30 -8.93
C ASP A 27 -25.01 13.20 -7.86
N PHE A 28 -24.69 13.56 -6.61
CA PHE A 28 -24.73 12.62 -5.48
C PHE A 28 -26.12 12.02 -5.24
N LEU A 29 -27.15 12.87 -5.18
CA LEU A 29 -28.54 12.40 -4.98
C LEU A 29 -29.00 11.50 -6.13
N THR A 30 -28.55 11.77 -7.35
CA THR A 30 -28.87 10.95 -8.52
C THR A 30 -28.20 9.59 -8.46
N LEU A 31 -26.92 9.55 -8.07
CA LEU A 31 -26.12 8.32 -8.03
C LEU A 31 -26.47 7.41 -6.85
N GLU A 32 -26.72 7.98 -5.67
CA GLU A 32 -26.75 7.21 -4.41
C GLU A 32 -28.13 7.13 -3.74
N MET A 33 -29.13 7.90 -4.20
CA MET A 33 -30.47 7.97 -3.58
C MET A 33 -31.62 7.52 -4.51
N GLU A 34 -31.40 6.45 -5.30
CA GLU A 34 -32.41 5.78 -6.13
C GLU A 34 -33.24 6.71 -7.04
N GLY A 35 -32.58 7.63 -7.74
CA GLY A 35 -33.27 8.43 -8.77
C GLY A 35 -34.28 9.45 -8.23
N GLY A 36 -34.23 9.78 -6.93
CA GLY A 36 -34.95 10.93 -6.34
C GLY A 36 -34.49 12.30 -6.85
N GLY A 37 -33.62 12.33 -7.87
CA GLY A 37 -33.17 13.53 -8.55
C GLY A 37 -34.15 13.99 -9.61
N VAL A 38 -35.22 14.68 -9.21
CA VAL A 38 -35.74 15.83 -9.97
C VAL A 38 -36.27 16.84 -8.97
N VAL A 39 -35.37 17.61 -8.38
CA VAL A 39 -35.76 18.96 -7.97
C VAL A 39 -35.31 19.86 -9.11
N ASP A 40 -36.27 20.51 -9.76
CA ASP A 40 -36.12 21.57 -10.76
C ASP A 40 -35.35 22.82 -10.22
N ALA A 41 -34.71 22.66 -9.07
CA ALA A 41 -33.85 23.65 -8.46
C ALA A 41 -32.41 23.34 -8.89
N ASN A 42 -31.85 24.30 -9.62
CA ASN A 42 -30.47 24.46 -10.04
C ASN A 42 -29.46 24.40 -8.85
N TRP A 43 -29.40 23.30 -8.12
CA TRP A 43 -28.50 23.08 -6.98
C TRP A 43 -27.16 22.51 -7.46
N ASN A 44 -26.44 23.32 -8.23
CA ASN A 44 -25.02 23.11 -8.56
C ASN A 44 -24.13 23.47 -7.35
N VAL A 45 -24.52 22.98 -6.17
CA VAL A 45 -23.82 23.22 -4.91
C VAL A 45 -22.87 22.06 -4.69
N LEU A 46 -21.60 22.36 -4.50
CA LEU A 46 -20.57 21.37 -4.22
C LEU A 46 -20.78 20.76 -2.85
N LEU A 47 -20.52 19.46 -2.69
CA LEU A 47 -20.73 18.76 -1.43
C LEU A 47 -19.94 19.39 -0.27
N ARG A 48 -18.71 19.86 -0.52
CA ARG A 48 -17.93 20.59 0.50
C ARG A 48 -18.61 21.86 1.03
N GLU A 49 -19.41 22.53 0.21
CA GLU A 49 -20.15 23.73 0.62
C GLU A 49 -21.46 23.35 1.29
N PHE A 50 -22.16 22.35 0.75
CA PHE A 50 -23.39 21.82 1.32
C PHE A 50 -23.18 21.31 2.76
N LEU A 51 -22.11 20.54 3.01
CA LEU A 51 -21.84 19.94 4.32
C LEU A 51 -21.52 20.96 5.42
N LYS A 52 -21.12 22.19 5.08
CA LYS A 52 -20.91 23.26 6.07
C LYS A 52 -22.23 23.64 6.75
N GLU A 53 -23.30 23.71 5.96
CA GLU A 53 -24.62 24.09 6.48
C GLU A 53 -25.77 23.52 5.62
N PRO A 54 -26.08 22.22 5.76
CA PRO A 54 -27.07 21.56 4.89
C PRO A 54 -28.47 22.20 4.94
N ALA A 55 -28.85 22.78 6.08
CA ALA A 55 -30.14 23.42 6.31
C ALA A 55 -30.35 24.70 5.47
N ARG A 56 -29.27 25.32 4.95
CA ARG A 56 -29.36 26.44 4.00
C ARG A 56 -29.87 26.02 2.63
N TYR A 57 -29.68 24.76 2.27
CA TYR A 57 -30.01 24.23 0.94
C TYR A 57 -31.27 23.35 1.01
N ILE A 58 -31.41 22.53 2.05
CA ILE A 58 -32.60 21.71 2.29
C ILE A 58 -33.36 22.29 3.48
N HIS A 59 -34.34 23.16 3.20
CA HIS A 59 -35.13 23.84 4.23
C HIS A 59 -36.09 22.93 5.00
N TYR A 60 -36.56 21.86 4.37
CA TYR A 60 -37.48 20.94 5.02
C TYR A 60 -36.72 19.96 5.92
N ALA A 61 -36.71 20.26 7.22
CA ALA A 61 -35.94 19.53 8.22
C ALA A 61 -36.21 18.02 8.25
N GLY A 62 -37.44 17.59 7.96
CA GLY A 62 -37.79 16.18 7.88
C GLY A 62 -37.02 15.43 6.79
N VAL A 63 -36.95 16.00 5.58
CA VAL A 63 -36.24 15.41 4.43
C VAL A 63 -34.74 15.41 4.69
N LEU A 64 -34.19 16.51 5.21
CA LEU A 64 -32.77 16.57 5.56
C LEU A 64 -32.40 15.51 6.60
N ASN A 65 -33.26 15.28 7.60
CA ASN A 65 -33.02 14.28 8.63
C ASN A 65 -33.09 12.85 8.09
N GLU A 66 -34.02 12.56 7.18
CA GLU A 66 -34.08 11.26 6.52
C GLU A 66 -32.85 11.01 5.65
N ILE A 67 -32.39 12.01 4.87
CA ILE A 67 -31.13 11.92 4.11
C ILE A 67 -29.95 11.64 5.04
N LYS A 68 -29.83 12.37 6.15
CA LYS A 68 -28.74 12.20 7.13
C LYS A 68 -28.70 10.82 7.79
N LYS A 69 -29.83 10.13 7.90
CA LYS A 69 -29.89 8.75 8.43
C LYS A 69 -29.39 7.71 7.44
N THR A 70 -29.22 8.05 6.17
CA THR A 70 -28.78 7.10 5.15
C THR A 70 -27.30 6.77 5.31
N GLY A 71 -26.93 5.51 5.05
CA GLY A 71 -25.54 5.10 5.01
C GLY A 71 -24.74 5.80 3.90
N ALA A 72 -25.39 6.09 2.77
CA ALA A 72 -24.79 6.83 1.66
C ALA A 72 -24.36 8.23 2.08
N TYR A 73 -25.22 8.97 2.80
CA TYR A 73 -24.87 10.29 3.33
C TYR A 73 -23.69 10.21 4.30
N ALA A 74 -23.70 9.27 5.25
CA ALA A 74 -22.61 9.13 6.23
C ALA A 74 -21.26 8.80 5.56
N ARG A 75 -21.28 7.92 4.54
CA ARG A 75 -20.07 7.59 3.76
C ARG A 75 -19.55 8.81 3.01
N MET A 76 -20.43 9.51 2.29
CA MET A 76 -20.08 10.72 1.55
C MET A 76 -19.55 11.82 2.47
N GLU A 77 -20.23 12.10 3.59
CA GLU A 77 -19.81 13.12 4.55
C GLU A 77 -18.42 12.83 5.11
N GLY A 78 -18.14 11.57 5.45
CA GLY A 78 -16.80 11.15 5.87
C GLY A 78 -15.76 11.39 4.79
N THR A 79 -16.00 10.92 3.56
CA THR A 79 -15.06 11.08 2.45
C THR A 79 -14.80 12.54 2.10
N VAL A 80 -15.82 13.40 2.07
CA VAL A 80 -15.63 14.83 1.78
C VAL A 80 -14.80 15.50 2.88
N ARG A 81 -15.05 15.17 4.15
CA ARG A 81 -14.25 15.72 5.27
C ARG A 81 -12.80 15.29 5.18
N ASP A 82 -12.55 14.00 4.94
CA ASP A 82 -11.22 13.45 4.75
C ASP A 82 -10.49 14.16 3.58
N GLU A 83 -11.18 14.37 2.45
CA GLU A 83 -10.62 15.08 1.29
C GLU A 83 -10.32 16.56 1.58
N MET A 84 -11.15 17.24 2.39
CA MET A 84 -10.91 18.61 2.82
C MET A 84 -9.71 18.70 3.78
N ASP A 85 -9.58 17.76 4.72
CA ASP A 85 -8.45 17.70 5.65
C ASP A 85 -7.14 17.40 4.90
N MET A 86 -7.18 16.52 3.89
CA MET A 86 -6.05 16.27 3.00
C MET A 86 -5.64 17.51 2.21
N GLU A 87 -6.59 18.29 1.70
CA GLU A 87 -6.31 19.55 1.00
C GLU A 87 -5.68 20.60 1.91
N GLU A 88 -6.16 20.69 3.15
CA GLU A 88 -5.57 21.56 4.17
C GLU A 88 -4.12 21.13 4.49
N ASP A 89 -3.88 19.83 4.66
CA ASP A 89 -2.53 19.30 4.88
C ASP A 89 -1.60 19.60 3.72
N VAL A 90 -2.08 19.45 2.48
CA VAL A 90 -1.33 19.82 1.27
C VAL A 90 -0.90 21.28 1.33
N ARG A 91 -1.83 22.20 1.61
CA ARG A 91 -1.52 23.63 1.71
C ARG A 91 -0.43 23.90 2.76
N ARG A 92 -0.57 23.29 3.94
CA ARG A 92 0.41 23.41 5.03
C ARG A 92 1.76 22.80 4.68
N LEU A 93 1.77 21.69 3.94
CA LEU A 93 3.01 21.07 3.45
C LEU A 93 3.72 21.97 2.44
N TYR A 94 2.99 22.62 1.53
CA TYR A 94 3.57 23.61 0.62
C TYR A 94 4.18 24.80 1.35
N GLU A 95 3.53 25.33 2.39
CA GLU A 95 4.10 26.39 3.24
C GLU A 95 5.43 25.96 3.91
N LYS A 96 5.63 24.66 4.12
CA LYS A 96 6.87 24.06 4.66
C LYS A 96 7.84 23.61 3.57
N GLY A 97 7.56 23.87 2.29
CA GLY A 97 8.40 23.48 1.15
C GLY A 97 8.35 21.97 0.82
N VAL A 98 7.32 21.27 1.28
CA VAL A 98 7.10 19.84 1.01
C VAL A 98 6.13 19.71 -0.15
N GLU A 99 6.67 19.76 -1.37
CA GLU A 99 5.84 19.81 -2.59
C GLU A 99 5.65 18.46 -3.29
N ASN A 100 6.55 17.50 -3.05
CA ASN A 100 6.59 16.20 -3.72
C ASN A 100 7.02 15.07 -2.79
N LEU A 101 6.92 13.82 -3.27
CA LEU A 101 7.24 12.62 -2.50
C LEU A 101 8.68 12.59 -1.94
N LEU A 102 9.67 13.08 -2.69
CA LEU A 102 11.03 13.17 -2.17
C LEU A 102 11.10 14.15 -1.00
N LYS A 103 10.52 15.34 -1.13
CA LYS A 103 10.48 16.33 -0.04
C LYS A 103 9.70 15.79 1.17
N TRP A 104 8.64 15.03 0.94
CA TRP A 104 7.91 14.33 2.01
C TRP A 104 8.81 13.32 2.76
N SER A 105 9.59 12.51 2.04
CA SER A 105 10.51 11.55 2.67
C SER A 105 11.57 12.23 3.55
N LEU A 106 11.99 13.45 3.17
CA LEU A 106 13.00 14.25 3.87
C LEU A 106 12.41 15.20 4.93
N ALA A 107 11.08 15.30 5.02
CA ALA A 107 10.42 16.20 5.96
C ALA A 107 10.74 15.81 7.41
N THR A 108 10.90 16.82 8.26
CA THR A 108 11.20 16.62 9.69
C THR A 108 10.04 15.95 10.40
N ALA A 109 10.33 15.29 11.54
CA ALA A 109 9.28 14.67 12.35
C ALA A 109 8.22 15.68 12.83
N GLU A 110 8.62 16.92 13.09
CA GLU A 110 7.71 18.01 13.46
C GLU A 110 6.74 18.37 12.33
N VAL A 111 7.22 18.45 11.08
CA VAL A 111 6.35 18.68 9.92
C VAL A 111 5.40 17.50 9.75
N LYS A 112 5.88 16.27 9.84
CA LYS A 112 5.04 15.06 9.70
C LYS A 112 4.04 14.87 10.83
N ALA A 113 4.34 15.30 12.05
CA ALA A 113 3.44 15.21 13.20
C ALA A 113 2.24 16.16 13.09
N ASN A 114 2.38 17.22 12.30
CA ASN A 114 1.35 18.21 12.07
C ASN A 114 0.32 17.78 11.02
N VAL A 115 0.59 16.74 10.24
CA VAL A 115 -0.26 16.24 9.14
C VAL A 115 -1.24 15.21 9.66
N HIS A 116 -2.47 15.17 9.12
CA HIS A 116 -3.45 14.17 9.49
C HIS A 116 -2.96 12.76 9.15
N ASN A 117 -3.33 11.79 9.99
CA ASN A 117 -2.85 10.41 9.85
C ASN A 117 -3.21 9.81 8.47
N LEU A 118 -4.39 10.13 7.95
CA LEU A 118 -4.83 9.64 6.64
C LEU A 118 -3.89 10.11 5.52
N THR A 119 -3.64 11.43 5.44
CA THR A 119 -2.69 12.04 4.51
C THR A 119 -1.31 11.39 4.63
N LYS A 120 -0.81 11.24 5.86
CA LYS A 120 0.47 10.59 6.15
C LYS A 120 0.52 9.17 5.60
N HIS A 121 -0.52 8.38 5.84
CA HIS A 121 -0.61 7.00 5.36
C HIS A 121 -0.53 6.90 3.85
N PHE A 122 -1.24 7.77 3.10
CA PHE A 122 -1.17 7.78 1.64
C PHE A 122 0.21 8.16 1.12
N LEU A 123 0.82 9.21 1.67
CA LEU A 123 2.15 9.67 1.24
C LEU A 123 3.23 8.63 1.56
N ASP A 124 3.18 8.00 2.73
CA ASP A 124 4.12 6.94 3.11
C ASP A 124 3.92 5.69 2.24
N ALA A 125 2.67 5.31 1.95
CA ALA A 125 2.37 4.17 1.06
C ALA A 125 2.89 4.42 -0.37
N ALA A 126 2.65 5.60 -0.93
CA ALA A 126 3.13 5.97 -2.26
C ALA A 126 4.68 5.99 -2.32
N PHE A 127 5.34 6.42 -1.26
CA PHE A 127 6.80 6.37 -1.17
C PHE A 127 7.33 4.92 -1.11
N ILE A 128 6.65 4.02 -0.38
CA ILE A 128 7.00 2.59 -0.34
C ILE A 128 6.82 1.95 -1.73
N GLU A 129 5.73 2.27 -2.44
CA GLU A 129 5.49 1.79 -3.80
C GLU A 129 6.57 2.29 -4.77
N LEU A 130 6.93 3.58 -4.69
CA LEU A 130 8.02 4.18 -5.44
C LEU A 130 9.33 3.39 -5.26
N MET A 131 9.74 3.14 -4.00
CA MET A 131 10.98 2.43 -3.68
C MET A 131 10.97 0.98 -4.14
N SER A 132 9.83 0.31 -4.03
CA SER A 132 9.64 -1.06 -4.53
C SER A 132 9.81 -1.12 -6.05
N SER A 133 9.27 -0.15 -6.78
CA SER A 133 9.38 -0.08 -8.24
C SER A 133 10.82 0.19 -8.73
N MET A 134 11.60 0.98 -8.00
CA MET A 134 13.01 1.24 -8.31
C MET A 134 13.86 -0.02 -8.11
N THR A 135 13.62 -0.75 -7.02
CA THR A 135 14.34 -1.98 -6.69
C THR A 135 14.13 -3.06 -7.75
N MET A 136 12.92 -3.18 -8.30
CA MET A 136 12.61 -4.15 -9.37
C MET A 136 13.20 -3.78 -10.74
N SER A 137 13.62 -2.52 -10.95
CA SER A 137 14.16 -2.05 -12.23
C SER A 137 15.64 -2.37 -12.45
N ALA A 138 16.35 -2.86 -11.42
CA ALA A 138 17.68 -3.42 -11.56
C ALA A 138 17.57 -4.94 -11.75
N PRO A 139 17.69 -5.48 -12.99
CA PRO A 139 17.91 -6.91 -13.11
C PRO A 139 19.33 -7.17 -12.58
N ILE A 140 19.44 -7.92 -11.48
CA ILE A 140 20.67 -8.67 -11.20
C ILE A 140 20.75 -9.69 -12.33
N ARG A 141 21.35 -9.31 -13.46
CA ARG A 141 21.87 -10.24 -14.45
C ARG A 141 23.19 -10.73 -13.86
N PRO A 142 23.30 -11.97 -13.35
CA PRO A 142 24.58 -12.63 -13.42
C PRO A 142 24.81 -12.93 -14.90
N GLU A 143 25.25 -11.92 -15.64
CA GLU A 143 25.65 -12.09 -17.03
C GLU A 143 26.92 -12.92 -17.03
N GLY A 144 26.76 -14.20 -17.35
CA GLY A 144 27.85 -15.15 -17.54
C GLY A 144 28.30 -15.83 -16.26
N CYS A 145 27.72 -17.01 -15.97
CA CYS A 145 28.39 -18.13 -15.30
C CYS A 145 27.39 -19.32 -15.15
N TYR A 146 26.84 -19.85 -16.25
CA TYR A 146 26.05 -21.08 -16.18
C TYR A 146 26.31 -22.03 -17.35
N GLU A 147 27.59 -22.29 -17.64
CA GLU A 147 27.98 -23.41 -18.54
C GLU A 147 29.19 -24.22 -18.03
N SER A 148 29.62 -24.08 -16.76
CA SER A 148 30.94 -24.59 -16.36
C SER A 148 30.96 -25.59 -15.18
N VAL A 149 29.83 -26.15 -14.75
CA VAL A 149 29.81 -26.97 -13.52
C VAL A 149 29.58 -28.47 -13.75
N TYR A 150 29.43 -28.95 -14.99
CA TYR A 150 29.19 -30.37 -15.26
C TYR A 150 30.37 -31.18 -15.81
N ASN A 151 31.62 -30.71 -15.68
CA ASN A 151 32.76 -31.48 -16.17
C ASN A 151 34.02 -31.52 -15.29
N ALA A 152 33.93 -31.16 -14.01
CA ALA A 152 35.02 -31.39 -13.06
C ALA A 152 34.74 -32.65 -12.24
N ARG A 153 35.35 -33.77 -12.64
CA ARG A 153 35.52 -34.96 -11.80
C ARG A 153 36.37 -34.58 -10.59
N CYS A 154 35.76 -34.37 -9.43
CA CYS A 154 36.49 -34.14 -8.18
C CYS A 154 37.20 -35.41 -7.72
N HIS A 155 38.50 -35.52 -8.02
CA HIS A 155 39.40 -36.44 -7.33
C HIS A 155 39.75 -35.84 -5.97
N HIS A 156 39.11 -36.34 -4.91
CA HIS A 156 39.50 -36.06 -3.54
C HIS A 156 40.71 -36.93 -3.19
N VAL A 157 41.89 -36.32 -3.15
CA VAL A 157 43.12 -36.94 -2.64
C VAL A 157 43.14 -36.76 -1.13
N VAL A 158 43.08 -37.88 -0.40
CA VAL A 158 43.41 -37.97 1.03
C VAL A 158 44.78 -38.62 1.12
N GLU A 159 45.77 -37.88 1.61
CA GLU A 159 47.05 -38.48 2.01
C GLU A 159 46.86 -39.19 3.36
N VAL A 160 47.22 -40.47 3.43
CA VAL A 160 47.30 -41.27 4.66
C VAL A 160 48.78 -41.61 4.88
N PRO A 161 49.35 -41.38 6.08
CA PRO A 161 50.74 -41.72 6.35
C PRO A 161 50.88 -43.20 6.70
N GLY A 162 51.82 -43.87 6.02
CA GLY A 162 52.64 -44.96 6.55
C GLY A 162 51.96 -46.27 6.98
N GLY A 163 52.16 -47.34 6.21
CA GLY A 163 52.02 -48.71 6.69
C GLY A 163 51.87 -49.73 5.57
N GLU A 164 52.78 -50.70 5.54
CA GLU A 164 52.85 -51.87 4.66
C GLU A 164 51.51 -52.55 4.29
N GLY A 165 51.43 -53.03 3.04
CA GLY A 165 50.73 -54.28 2.73
C GLY A 165 49.41 -54.19 1.97
N THR A 166 49.49 -54.55 0.68
CA THR A 166 48.62 -55.53 -0.02
C THR A 166 47.10 -55.50 0.21
N GLY A 167 46.35 -55.25 -0.88
CA GLY A 167 44.98 -55.78 -1.05
C GLY A 167 44.06 -54.89 -1.91
N LYS A 168 43.71 -55.35 -3.10
CA LYS A 168 42.60 -54.77 -3.90
C LYS A 168 41.28 -55.24 -3.28
N ASP A 169 40.29 -54.35 -3.17
CA ASP A 169 38.88 -54.73 -3.19
C ASP A 169 38.00 -53.60 -3.74
N VAL A 170 37.21 -53.94 -4.75
CA VAL A 170 36.12 -53.15 -5.31
C VAL A 170 34.85 -53.52 -4.55
N LYS A 171 34.19 -52.54 -3.94
CA LYS A 171 32.80 -52.70 -3.46
C LYS A 171 31.94 -51.53 -3.93
N GLU A 172 31.07 -51.85 -4.88
CA GLU A 172 29.91 -51.06 -5.29
C GLU A 172 28.88 -51.10 -4.14
N GLY A 173 28.54 -49.93 -3.60
CA GLY A 173 27.59 -49.80 -2.50
C GLY A 173 26.65 -48.64 -2.76
N GLY A 174 25.51 -48.92 -3.39
CA GLY A 174 24.38 -48.00 -3.43
C GLY A 174 23.71 -47.91 -2.07
N CYS A 175 23.17 -46.74 -1.71
CA CYS A 175 22.26 -46.61 -0.57
C CYS A 175 21.26 -45.48 -0.80
N THR A 176 20.11 -45.88 -1.35
CA THR A 176 18.73 -45.50 -1.02
C THR A 176 18.42 -44.16 -0.34
N THR A 177 17.58 -43.40 -1.04
CA THR A 177 16.74 -42.28 -0.59
C THR A 177 15.92 -42.63 0.66
N ALA A 178 16.07 -41.83 1.73
CA ALA A 178 15.16 -41.82 2.87
C ALA A 178 14.35 -40.51 2.86
N VAL A 179 13.02 -40.64 2.76
CA VAL A 179 12.05 -39.56 2.97
C VAL A 179 11.65 -39.62 4.44
N MET A 180 11.78 -38.51 5.18
CA MET A 180 11.26 -38.39 6.55
C MET A 180 10.11 -37.39 6.59
N ASP A 181 8.90 -37.91 6.78
CA ASP A 181 7.71 -37.16 7.19
C ASP A 181 7.83 -36.73 8.66
N VAL A 182 7.55 -35.45 8.94
CA VAL A 182 7.42 -34.91 10.30
C VAL A 182 5.95 -34.56 10.54
N GLN A 183 5.23 -35.51 11.13
CA GLN A 183 3.95 -35.26 11.81
C GLN A 183 4.24 -35.04 13.30
N GLY A 184 3.87 -33.86 13.79
CA GLY A 184 4.10 -33.43 15.17
C GLY A 184 3.19 -34.12 16.20
N SER A 185 3.59 -34.04 17.46
CA SER A 185 2.63 -33.99 18.56
C SER A 185 3.23 -33.32 19.79
N TRP A 186 2.35 -32.59 20.44
CA TRP A 186 2.55 -31.72 21.57
C TRP A 186 2.49 -32.45 22.93
N ARG A 187 3.03 -31.76 23.94
CA ARG A 187 2.54 -31.54 25.33
C ARG A 187 3.30 -32.19 26.49
N HIS A 188 3.77 -31.26 27.34
CA HIS A 188 3.75 -31.22 28.81
C HIS A 188 4.76 -32.18 29.51
N SER A 189 5.36 -31.86 30.66
CA SER A 189 4.88 -31.08 31.80
C SER A 189 6.02 -30.73 32.76
N ARG A 190 5.75 -29.70 33.59
CA ARG A 190 6.14 -29.52 35.01
C ARG A 190 7.59 -29.22 35.41
N LYS A 191 7.72 -28.07 36.06
CA LYS A 191 8.32 -27.98 37.40
C LYS A 191 7.21 -27.61 38.39
N GLY A 192 7.10 -28.35 39.49
CA GLY A 192 6.09 -28.23 40.54
C GLY A 192 5.31 -29.52 40.72
#